data_AF-A0A564YLL0-F1
#
_entry.id   AF-A0A564YLL0-F1
#
_cell.length_a   1.000
_cell.length_b   1.000
_cell.length_c   1.000
_cell.angle_alpha   90.00
_cell.angle_beta   90.00
_cell.angle_gamma   90.00
#
_symmetry.space_group_name_H-M   'P 1'
#
loop_
_entity.id
_entity.type
_entity.pdbx_description
1 polymer ?
#
loop_
_entity_poly.entity_id
_entity_poly.type
_entity_poly.pdbx_seq_one_letter_code
_entity_poly.pdbx_strand_id
1 'polypeptide(L)'
;MSSRYYLKVGLLLFQMLLFYYNADALHISGVWSTDKVYTFLARFAFQKTSVAEIEGTRGYIFGNISSLDYPFNSSIRMPPATLVIVDGEYVTDLYGNASRPVQLFSESSNGSHFNLWQAETARCQAMFSRINVLAWHRKCSPKAKMDFLRQAPCTTGGLCSEEEEPSRVQPHSQFTFTVQDRRQPRFWYLSLIACYRNLTTCQWETSALPRPNQMSEGNDTTTALQLPQRMPMRMRYDIWMVNGVPRLQDYYRFEHQFSFEYHDIFEIYLTFGVLYLFLGVILHIKYKGEYEPLACLLFAHIWLSFVAVTLRASHLAAFAFDGEGASSLFSVGDVAGLTSESLLIILVLATADVGFPILPAELSHFQQKVRQYRKRQYRRVISATSFRDNESTSTATTTHVGGHTRAKEVHLPPTAATWSVALCRTEASVAKAVASAAQMVASTSVGSLTFTVYGSEETENANKPFLFCFGLFKCTPRRMRIFLYLGSMLTVIISIELALYIWAMLDQDPVLDISVWNTTPGRLLVAMRFAVIFWFLTLLYKRQGSSNIGEVIEPLHFAAAYLLWLLTLPVVIFVAHTAVSPLWRHKTIIGVMHLSDFLSSILYAQLINRAK
;
A
#
# COMPACT_ATOMS: atom_id res chain seq x y z
N MET A 1 -27.24 12.12 2.60
CA MET A 1 -26.91 11.21 3.71
C MET A 1 -25.69 10.32 3.44
N SER A 2 -25.46 9.83 2.21
CA SER A 2 -24.38 8.88 1.90
C SER A 2 -22.93 9.34 2.21
N SER A 3 -22.56 10.58 1.87
CA SER A 3 -21.19 11.10 2.08
C SER A 3 -20.75 11.18 3.55
N ARG A 4 -21.66 11.43 4.50
CA ARG A 4 -21.34 11.44 5.94
C ARG A 4 -21.06 10.04 6.50
N TYR A 5 -21.64 9.00 5.90
CA TYR A 5 -21.38 7.62 6.29
C TYR A 5 -19.99 7.17 5.82
N TYR A 6 -19.62 7.44 4.57
CA TYR A 6 -18.29 7.10 4.06
C TYR A 6 -17.16 7.80 4.81
N LEU A 7 -17.33 9.07 5.16
CA LEU A 7 -16.34 9.81 5.97
C LEU A 7 -16.17 9.21 7.37
N LYS A 8 -17.28 8.80 8.01
CA LYS A 8 -17.24 8.14 9.33
C LYS A 8 -16.59 6.77 9.27
N VAL A 9 -16.87 5.99 8.22
CA VAL A 9 -16.24 4.68 8.00
C VAL A 9 -14.74 4.84 7.74
N GLY A 10 -14.33 5.80 6.91
CA GLY A 10 -12.92 6.11 6.68
C GLY A 10 -12.18 6.56 7.95
N LEU A 11 -12.81 7.37 8.79
CA LEU A 11 -12.24 7.78 10.08
C LEU A 11 -12.10 6.61 11.06
N LEU A 12 -13.07 5.69 11.08
CA LEU A 12 -13.03 4.47 11.89
C LEU A 12 -11.92 3.52 11.42
N LEU A 13 -11.79 3.31 10.11
CA LEU A 13 -10.71 2.50 9.52
C LEU A 13 -9.33 3.12 9.80
N PHE A 14 -9.22 4.45 9.73
CA PHE A 14 -7.99 5.17 10.09
C PHE A 14 -7.65 5.03 11.57
N GLN A 15 -8.63 5.15 12.47
CA GLN A 15 -8.42 4.90 13.90
C GLN A 15 -8.00 3.46 14.17
N MET A 16 -8.63 2.47 13.53
CA MET A 16 -8.22 1.07 13.64
C MET A 16 -6.77 0.85 13.20
N LEU A 17 -6.30 1.56 12.16
CA LEU A 17 -4.91 1.51 11.70
C LEU A 17 -3.91 2.07 12.70
N LEU A 18 -4.27 3.13 13.43
CA LEU A 18 -3.42 3.71 14.47
C LEU A 18 -3.25 2.79 15.70
N PHE A 19 -4.21 1.88 15.95
CA PHE A 19 -4.18 0.98 17.11
C PHE A 19 -3.71 -0.45 16.80
N TYR A 20 -3.65 -0.86 15.53
CA TYR A 20 -3.42 -2.27 15.16
C TYR A 20 -1.98 -2.62 14.78
N TYR A 21 -1.07 -1.66 14.64
CA TYR A 21 0.32 -1.99 14.29
C TYR A 21 1.03 -2.66 15.46
N ASN A 22 1.13 -4.00 15.41
CA ASN A 22 2.13 -4.74 16.17
C ASN A 22 3.48 -4.37 15.56
N ALA A 23 4.33 -3.72 16.35
CA ALA A 23 5.69 -3.40 15.92
C ALA A 23 6.49 -4.69 15.80
N ASP A 24 7.06 -4.95 14.62
CA ASP A 24 8.20 -5.85 14.47
C ASP A 24 9.42 -5.12 15.08
N ALA A 25 9.44 -5.05 16.42
CA ALA A 25 10.53 -4.46 17.16
C ALA A 25 11.68 -5.48 17.24
N LEU A 26 12.89 -4.97 17.07
CA LEU A 26 14.10 -5.75 17.24
C LEU A 26 14.37 -6.08 18.71
N HIS A 27 14.04 -5.11 19.54
CA HIS A 27 13.99 -5.23 20.98
C HIS A 27 12.60 -5.73 21.38
N ILE A 28 12.56 -6.94 21.93
CA ILE A 28 11.30 -7.58 22.29
C ILE A 28 11.30 -7.78 23.79
N SER A 29 10.39 -7.07 24.42
CA SER A 29 10.12 -7.20 25.84
C SER A 29 8.68 -7.62 26.07
N GLY A 30 8.45 -8.42 27.11
CA GLY A 30 7.11 -8.90 27.40
C GLY A 30 7.04 -9.86 28.58
N VAL A 31 5.82 -10.33 28.81
CA VAL A 31 5.53 -11.33 29.85
C VAL A 31 4.93 -12.56 29.19
N TRP A 32 5.55 -13.70 29.48
CA TRP A 32 5.11 -15.00 29.00
C TRP A 32 4.81 -15.93 30.17
N SER A 33 3.95 -16.91 29.93
CA SER A 33 3.49 -17.85 30.94
C SER A 33 3.38 -19.25 30.33
N THR A 34 3.71 -20.28 31.11
CA THR A 34 3.83 -21.67 30.63
C THR A 34 2.52 -22.29 30.18
N ASP A 35 1.37 -21.73 30.59
CA ASP A 35 0.03 -22.12 30.14
C ASP A 35 -0.20 -21.90 28.64
N LYS A 36 0.52 -20.96 28.02
CA LYS A 36 0.42 -20.70 26.57
C LYS A 36 1.02 -21.82 25.72
N VAL A 37 1.80 -22.71 26.31
CA VAL A 37 2.57 -23.82 25.70
C VAL A 37 3.59 -23.40 24.65
N TYR A 38 3.18 -22.68 23.62
CA TYR A 38 4.04 -22.19 22.55
C TYR A 38 3.73 -20.71 22.30
N THR A 39 4.77 -19.91 22.14
CA THR A 39 4.63 -18.53 21.71
C THR A 39 5.78 -18.19 20.78
N PHE A 40 5.44 -17.79 19.57
CA PHE A 40 6.37 -17.18 18.64
C PHE A 40 6.70 -15.77 19.14
N LEU A 41 8.00 -15.46 19.26
CA LEU A 41 8.46 -14.16 19.72
C LEU A 41 8.82 -13.25 18.55
N ALA A 42 9.64 -13.75 17.62
CA ALA A 42 10.15 -12.94 16.53
C ALA A 42 10.70 -13.76 15.38
N ARG A 43 10.73 -13.10 14.21
CA ARG A 43 11.53 -13.49 13.05
C ARG A 43 12.54 -12.38 12.77
N PHE A 44 13.78 -12.76 12.54
CA PHE A 44 14.84 -11.83 12.19
C PHE A 44 15.79 -12.44 11.16
N ALA A 45 16.15 -11.69 10.13
CA ALA A 45 17.11 -12.10 9.13
C ALA A 45 18.50 -11.57 9.45
N PHE A 46 19.42 -12.52 9.65
CA PHE A 46 20.82 -12.20 9.81
C PHE A 46 21.52 -12.12 8.46
N GLN A 47 22.40 -11.14 8.34
CA GLN A 47 23.24 -10.96 7.17
C GLN A 47 24.26 -12.10 7.02
N LYS A 48 24.82 -12.23 5.83
CA LYS A 48 25.89 -13.20 5.56
C LYS A 48 27.14 -12.86 6.38
N THR A 49 27.66 -13.84 7.09
CA THR A 49 28.93 -13.72 7.83
C THR A 49 30.12 -13.77 6.87
N SER A 50 30.87 -12.67 6.80
CA SER A 50 32.12 -12.56 6.06
C SER A 50 33.23 -13.36 6.73
N VAL A 51 34.04 -14.06 5.93
CA VAL A 51 35.19 -14.83 6.44
C VAL A 51 36.31 -13.90 6.93
N ALA A 52 36.45 -12.71 6.31
CA ALA A 52 37.46 -11.73 6.69
C ALA A 52 37.12 -11.00 8.00
N GLU A 53 35.84 -10.89 8.32
CA GLU A 53 35.35 -10.11 9.47
C GLU A 53 34.20 -10.86 10.18
N ILE A 54 34.51 -12.05 10.69
CA ILE A 54 33.51 -12.95 11.29
C ILE A 54 32.81 -12.27 12.46
N GLU A 55 33.56 -11.59 13.32
CA GLU A 55 33.00 -10.95 14.51
C GLU A 55 32.08 -9.79 14.13
N GLY A 56 32.53 -8.92 13.21
CA GLY A 56 31.79 -7.76 12.73
C GLY A 56 30.50 -8.08 11.99
N THR A 57 30.42 -9.25 11.35
CA THR A 57 29.32 -9.59 10.42
C THR A 57 28.39 -10.71 10.87
N ARG A 58 28.69 -11.38 11.99
CA ARG A 58 27.77 -12.40 12.55
C ARG A 58 26.59 -11.78 13.28
N GLY A 59 25.50 -12.52 13.36
CA GLY A 59 24.32 -12.14 14.11
C GLY A 59 24.45 -12.42 15.61
N TYR A 60 23.79 -11.62 16.43
CA TYR A 60 23.73 -11.84 17.88
C TYR A 60 22.28 -11.78 18.36
N ILE A 61 21.94 -12.66 19.30
CA ILE A 61 20.66 -12.61 20.03
C ILE A 61 20.99 -12.72 21.50
N PHE A 62 20.65 -11.71 22.29
CA PHE A 62 21.04 -11.65 23.69
C PHE A 62 19.97 -10.96 24.51
N GLY A 63 19.96 -11.22 25.80
CA GLY A 63 18.99 -10.59 26.68
C GLY A 63 18.80 -11.32 28.00
N ASN A 64 17.68 -11.02 28.63
CA ASN A 64 17.31 -11.44 29.97
C ASN A 64 15.96 -12.17 29.95
N ILE A 65 15.88 -13.31 30.61
CA ILE A 65 14.64 -14.05 30.81
C ILE A 65 14.62 -14.52 32.26
N SER A 66 13.79 -13.87 33.08
CA SER A 66 13.75 -14.08 34.52
C SER A 66 12.33 -14.35 35.00
N SER A 67 12.21 -15.12 36.09
CA SER A 67 10.90 -15.39 36.70
C SER A 67 10.31 -14.12 37.33
N LEU A 68 9.01 -13.92 37.14
CA LEU A 68 8.25 -12.83 37.78
C LEU A 68 7.69 -13.23 39.14
N ASP A 69 7.47 -14.52 39.39
CA ASP A 69 6.72 -14.97 40.55
C ASP A 69 7.61 -15.13 41.79
N TYR A 70 8.87 -15.58 41.62
CA TYR A 70 9.84 -15.70 42.71
C TYR A 70 11.29 -15.77 42.16
N PRO A 71 12.30 -15.45 42.99
CA PRO A 71 13.70 -15.58 42.59
C PRO A 71 14.04 -17.01 42.18
N PHE A 72 14.43 -17.20 40.92
CA PHE A 72 14.69 -18.52 40.35
C PHE A 72 16.19 -18.84 40.40
N ASN A 73 16.51 -20.11 40.70
CA ASN A 73 17.88 -20.62 40.71
C ASN A 73 17.94 -21.96 39.98
N SER A 74 18.59 -21.97 38.81
CA SER A 74 18.73 -23.14 37.94
C SER A 74 19.58 -24.26 38.55
N SER A 75 20.38 -23.98 39.59
CA SER A 75 21.12 -25.01 40.32
C SER A 75 20.24 -25.83 41.28
N ILE A 76 19.05 -25.32 41.63
CA ILE A 76 18.12 -25.96 42.60
C ILE A 76 16.86 -26.47 41.91
N ARG A 77 16.35 -25.77 40.88
CA ARG A 77 15.12 -26.13 40.17
C ARG A 77 15.35 -26.23 38.68
N MET A 78 14.67 -27.18 38.06
CA MET A 78 14.69 -27.31 36.60
C MET A 78 13.86 -26.19 35.98
N PRO A 79 14.38 -25.45 34.99
CA PRO A 79 13.61 -24.43 34.30
C PRO A 79 12.46 -25.09 33.51
N PRO A 80 11.22 -24.62 33.63
CA PRO A 80 10.06 -25.26 33.01
C PRO A 80 9.98 -24.99 31.51
N ALA A 81 10.60 -23.94 30.97
CA ALA A 81 10.50 -23.57 29.57
C ALA A 81 11.83 -23.64 28.84
N THR A 82 11.76 -23.64 27.51
CA THR A 82 12.91 -23.58 26.63
C THR A 82 12.72 -22.43 25.65
N LEU A 83 13.70 -21.54 25.59
CA LEU A 83 13.88 -20.58 24.51
C LEU A 83 14.56 -21.30 23.35
N VAL A 84 13.91 -21.27 22.19
CA VAL A 84 14.33 -21.97 20.99
C VAL A 84 14.61 -20.96 19.89
N ILE A 85 15.78 -21.10 19.26
CA ILE A 85 16.15 -20.38 18.06
C ILE A 85 16.44 -21.38 16.93
N VAL A 86 15.76 -21.22 15.80
CA VAL A 86 15.90 -22.10 14.63
C VAL A 86 15.88 -21.31 13.34
N ASP A 87 16.44 -21.86 12.27
CA ASP A 87 16.31 -21.28 10.93
C ASP A 87 14.98 -21.66 10.26
N GLY A 88 14.74 -21.10 9.07
CA GLY A 88 13.53 -21.37 8.28
C GLY A 88 13.34 -22.82 7.85
N GLU A 89 14.40 -23.64 7.82
CA GLU A 89 14.30 -25.06 7.47
C GLU A 89 13.61 -25.87 8.57
N TYR A 90 13.88 -25.53 9.83
CA TYR A 90 13.34 -26.26 10.98
C TYR A 90 12.09 -25.61 11.60
N VAL A 91 11.88 -24.30 11.39
CA VAL A 91 10.71 -23.61 11.97
C VAL A 91 9.39 -24.19 11.49
N THR A 92 9.30 -24.62 10.23
CA THR A 92 8.03 -25.10 9.65
C THR A 92 7.52 -26.35 10.37
N ASP A 93 8.42 -27.28 10.69
CA ASP A 93 8.07 -28.49 11.44
C ASP A 93 7.78 -28.18 12.92
N LEU A 94 8.58 -27.28 13.52
CA LEU A 94 8.41 -26.86 14.91
C LEU A 94 7.05 -26.18 15.12
N TYR A 95 6.76 -25.16 14.33
CA TYR A 95 5.52 -24.40 14.34
C TYR A 95 4.32 -25.25 13.90
N GLY A 96 4.49 -26.05 12.85
CA GLY A 96 3.44 -26.93 12.36
C GLY A 96 2.98 -27.96 13.40
N ASN A 97 3.90 -28.49 14.21
CA ASN A 97 3.54 -29.39 15.32
C ASN A 97 2.98 -28.64 16.54
N ALA A 98 3.44 -27.41 16.80
CA ALA A 98 2.93 -26.57 17.89
C ALA A 98 1.48 -26.14 17.66
N SER A 99 1.16 -25.71 16.44
CA SER A 99 -0.14 -25.16 16.05
C SER A 99 -1.22 -26.23 15.85
N ARG A 100 -0.86 -27.51 15.83
CA ARG A 100 -1.82 -28.62 15.73
C ARG A 100 -2.65 -28.75 17.02
N PRO A 101 -3.95 -29.10 16.90
CA PRO A 101 -4.80 -29.34 18.06
C PRO A 101 -4.26 -30.53 18.87
N VAL A 102 -4.21 -30.39 20.20
CA VAL A 102 -3.59 -31.41 21.06
C VAL A 102 -4.28 -32.77 20.97
N GLN A 103 -5.56 -32.77 20.61
CA GLN A 103 -6.37 -33.99 20.42
C GLN A 103 -5.78 -34.91 19.36
N LEU A 104 -5.04 -34.38 18.37
CA LEU A 104 -4.38 -35.17 17.34
C LEU A 104 -3.20 -35.98 17.88
N PHE A 105 -2.68 -35.62 19.06
CA PHE A 105 -1.60 -36.32 19.76
C PHE A 105 -2.12 -37.25 20.86
N SER A 106 -3.45 -37.34 21.05
CA SER A 106 -4.07 -38.24 22.02
C SER A 106 -4.54 -39.52 21.33
N GLU A 107 -4.16 -40.68 21.88
CA GLU A 107 -4.68 -41.99 21.44
C GLU A 107 -6.04 -42.33 22.09
N SER A 108 -6.46 -41.57 23.12
CA SER A 108 -7.66 -41.85 23.91
C SER A 108 -8.65 -40.67 23.93
N SER A 109 -9.95 -40.98 23.82
CA SER A 109 -11.05 -40.02 23.94
C SER A 109 -11.44 -39.69 25.39
N ASN A 110 -10.84 -40.36 26.38
CA ASN A 110 -11.08 -40.05 27.80
C ASN A 110 -10.28 -38.81 28.21
N GLY A 111 -10.97 -37.72 28.57
CA GLY A 111 -10.38 -36.45 28.98
C GLY A 111 -9.73 -36.44 30.38
N SER A 112 -9.07 -37.53 30.79
CA SER A 112 -8.35 -37.56 32.06
C SER A 112 -7.14 -36.63 32.01
N HIS A 113 -6.77 -36.06 33.16
CA HIS A 113 -5.58 -35.19 33.26
C HIS A 113 -4.30 -35.90 32.82
N PHE A 114 -4.19 -37.22 33.09
CA PHE A 114 -3.07 -38.04 32.63
C PHE A 114 -2.99 -38.10 31.10
N ASN A 115 -4.11 -38.36 30.42
CA ASN A 115 -4.16 -38.43 28.97
C ASN A 115 -3.83 -37.09 28.32
N LEU A 116 -4.30 -35.97 28.91
CA LEU A 116 -3.98 -34.63 28.42
C LEU A 116 -2.48 -34.31 28.57
N TRP A 117 -1.89 -34.62 29.73
CA TRP A 117 -0.45 -34.47 29.96
C TRP A 117 0.38 -35.33 28.99
N GLN A 118 -0.07 -36.55 28.72
CA GLN A 118 0.60 -37.47 27.78
C GLN A 118 0.53 -36.95 26.35
N ALA A 119 -0.64 -36.45 25.91
CA ALA A 119 -0.82 -35.86 24.59
C ALA A 119 0.04 -34.60 24.40
N GLU A 120 0.09 -33.72 25.39
CA GLU A 120 0.96 -32.54 25.38
C GLU A 120 2.46 -32.92 25.38
N THR A 121 2.82 -33.97 26.11
CA THR A 121 4.18 -34.52 26.10
C THR A 121 4.55 -35.07 24.72
N ALA A 122 3.65 -35.81 24.07
CA ALA A 122 3.83 -36.28 22.71
C ALA A 122 3.96 -35.11 21.72
N ARG A 123 3.21 -34.02 21.91
CA ARG A 123 3.34 -32.78 21.12
C ARG A 123 4.71 -32.15 21.30
N CYS A 124 5.21 -32.01 22.53
CA CYS A 124 6.59 -31.56 22.80
C CYS A 124 7.62 -32.44 22.09
N GLN A 125 7.47 -33.76 22.13
CA GLN A 125 8.39 -34.68 21.45
C GLN A 125 8.35 -34.52 19.93
N ALA A 126 7.16 -34.33 19.35
CA ALA A 126 7.01 -34.10 17.91
C ALA A 126 7.68 -32.77 17.49
N MET A 127 7.43 -31.70 18.24
CA MET A 127 8.04 -30.38 18.04
C MET A 127 9.57 -30.43 18.02
N PHE A 128 10.18 -31.14 18.98
CA PHE A 128 11.64 -31.21 19.11
C PHE A 128 12.29 -32.40 18.38
N SER A 129 11.53 -33.23 17.66
CA SER A 129 12.01 -34.47 17.05
C SER A 129 13.28 -34.28 16.18
N ARG A 130 13.29 -33.26 15.31
CA ARG A 130 14.46 -32.91 14.49
C ARG A 130 15.52 -32.14 15.27
N ILE A 131 15.10 -31.16 16.08
CA ILE A 131 15.98 -30.26 16.83
C ILE A 131 16.83 -31.06 17.83
N ASN A 132 16.29 -32.11 18.46
CA ASN A 132 16.96 -32.90 19.48
C ASN A 132 18.24 -33.59 18.97
N VAL A 133 18.32 -33.89 17.66
CA VAL A 133 19.49 -34.52 17.02
C VAL A 133 20.56 -33.49 16.67
N LEU A 134 20.15 -32.25 16.37
CA LEU A 134 21.02 -31.18 15.86
C LEU A 134 21.53 -30.23 16.93
N ALA A 135 20.72 -30.01 17.98
CA ALA A 135 21.01 -29.10 19.07
C ALA A 135 21.96 -29.74 20.08
N TRP A 136 23.06 -29.04 20.36
CA TRP A 136 24.01 -29.42 21.37
C TRP A 136 23.38 -29.37 22.76
N HIS A 137 23.73 -30.35 23.59
CA HIS A 137 23.50 -30.28 25.02
C HIS A 137 24.45 -31.20 25.76
N ARG A 138 25.05 -30.69 26.84
CA ARG A 138 26.11 -31.36 27.61
C ARG A 138 25.85 -32.83 27.92
N LYS A 139 24.67 -33.18 28.44
CA LYS A 139 24.33 -34.55 28.86
C LYS A 139 23.71 -35.39 27.73
N CYS A 140 22.61 -34.91 27.15
CA CYS A 140 21.82 -35.68 26.19
C CYS A 140 22.34 -35.70 24.75
N SER A 141 23.07 -34.67 24.29
CA SER A 141 23.55 -34.59 22.91
C SER A 141 24.90 -33.86 22.83
N PRO A 142 25.99 -34.47 23.33
CA PRO A 142 27.30 -33.81 23.37
C PRO A 142 27.99 -33.73 22.00
N LYS A 143 27.59 -34.57 21.03
CA LYS A 143 28.20 -34.62 19.68
C LYS A 143 27.60 -33.62 18.68
N ALA A 144 26.42 -33.08 19.00
CA ALA A 144 25.75 -32.12 18.15
C ALA A 144 26.49 -30.78 18.14
N LYS A 145 26.34 -30.00 17.06
CA LYS A 145 27.17 -28.81 16.82
C LYS A 145 26.39 -27.50 16.86
N MET A 146 25.06 -27.55 16.74
CA MET A 146 24.24 -26.35 16.65
C MET A 146 23.81 -25.90 18.04
N ASP A 147 23.83 -24.59 18.25
CA ASP A 147 23.43 -23.99 19.50
C ASP A 147 22.06 -23.31 19.35
N PHE A 148 20.99 -24.05 19.69
CA PHE A 148 19.60 -23.65 19.43
C PHE A 148 18.75 -23.41 20.69
N LEU A 149 19.24 -23.80 21.86
CA LEU A 149 18.40 -23.98 23.05
C LEU A 149 18.96 -23.26 24.27
N ARG A 150 18.11 -22.52 24.98
CA ARG A 150 18.38 -22.04 26.34
C ARG A 150 17.22 -22.39 27.25
N GLN A 151 17.50 -22.86 28.46
CA GLN A 151 16.45 -23.11 29.42
C GLN A 151 16.00 -21.80 30.09
N ALA A 152 14.68 -21.65 30.26
CA ALA A 152 14.05 -20.45 30.79
C ALA A 152 13.10 -20.78 31.96
N PRO A 153 13.09 -19.97 33.03
CA PRO A 153 13.86 -18.74 33.21
C PRO A 153 15.30 -19.03 33.66
N CYS A 154 16.16 -18.02 33.50
CA CYS A 154 17.54 -18.05 33.96
C CYS A 154 17.62 -17.65 35.44
N THR A 155 18.74 -17.96 36.09
CA THR A 155 18.94 -17.63 37.51
C THR A 155 18.84 -16.11 37.71
N THR A 156 18.08 -15.68 38.71
CA THR A 156 17.86 -14.24 38.96
C THR A 156 19.19 -13.52 39.23
N GLY A 157 19.55 -12.57 38.36
CA GLY A 157 20.83 -11.85 38.44
C GLY A 157 22.06 -12.65 38.00
N GLY A 158 21.86 -13.87 37.48
CA GLY A 158 22.92 -14.74 36.97
C GLY A 158 22.65 -15.21 35.54
N LEU A 159 23.57 -16.01 35.02
CA LEU A 159 23.50 -16.57 33.66
C LEU A 159 22.50 -17.73 33.55
N CYS A 160 22.09 -18.04 32.33
CA CYS A 160 21.31 -19.24 32.03
C CYS A 160 22.16 -20.51 32.21
N SER A 161 21.53 -21.67 32.45
CA SER A 161 22.22 -22.93 32.78
C SER A 161 23.23 -23.40 31.72
N GLU A 162 23.02 -23.02 30.48
CA GLU A 162 23.89 -23.38 29.35
C GLU A 162 25.11 -22.46 29.22
N GLU A 163 25.08 -21.29 29.87
CA GLU A 163 26.10 -20.25 29.77
C GLU A 163 27.03 -20.31 31.00
N GLU A 164 28.25 -20.81 30.81
CA GLU A 164 29.20 -20.98 31.92
C GLU A 164 30.17 -19.81 32.08
N GLU A 165 30.49 -19.13 30.98
CA GLU A 165 31.55 -18.14 30.93
C GLU A 165 30.95 -16.74 30.70
N PRO A 166 30.97 -15.85 31.72
CA PRO A 166 30.44 -14.50 31.58
C PRO A 166 31.10 -13.70 30.46
N SER A 167 32.36 -14.00 30.11
CA SER A 167 33.08 -13.30 29.05
C SER A 167 32.52 -13.55 27.64
N ARG A 168 31.74 -14.63 27.45
CA ARG A 168 31.10 -14.99 26.16
C ARG A 168 29.70 -14.42 26.00
N VAL A 169 29.10 -13.95 27.11
CA VAL A 169 27.78 -13.34 27.15
C VAL A 169 27.92 -11.83 27.01
N GLN A 170 26.96 -11.18 26.34
CA GLN A 170 26.96 -9.72 26.25
C GLN A 170 26.79 -9.08 27.64
N PRO A 171 27.43 -7.92 27.90
CA PRO A 171 27.27 -7.22 29.17
C PRO A 171 25.80 -6.98 29.50
N HIS A 172 25.45 -7.09 30.79
CA HIS A 172 24.07 -6.93 31.30
C HIS A 172 23.03 -7.91 30.75
N SER A 173 23.46 -8.98 30.08
CA SER A 173 22.62 -10.04 29.53
C SER A 173 22.80 -11.36 30.28
N GLN A 174 21.76 -12.21 30.29
CA GLN A 174 21.79 -13.55 30.92
C GLN A 174 22.19 -14.66 29.94
N PHE A 175 21.98 -14.45 28.63
CA PHE A 175 22.40 -15.37 27.56
C PHE A 175 22.82 -14.63 26.31
N THR A 176 23.52 -15.33 25.41
CA THR A 176 23.84 -14.84 24.07
C THR A 176 23.93 -16.00 23.08
N PHE A 177 23.12 -15.96 22.02
CA PHE A 177 23.33 -16.76 20.82
C PHE A 177 24.17 -16.00 19.81
N THR A 178 25.06 -16.73 19.14
CA THR A 178 25.78 -16.20 17.97
C THR A 178 25.35 -16.94 16.72
N VAL A 179 24.77 -16.22 15.76
CA VAL A 179 24.29 -16.77 14.51
C VAL A 179 25.32 -16.52 13.41
N GLN A 180 25.74 -17.59 12.73
CA GLN A 180 26.75 -17.52 11.68
C GLN A 180 26.32 -18.32 10.45
N ASP A 181 26.10 -17.63 9.33
CA ASP A 181 25.88 -18.26 8.02
C ASP A 181 26.85 -17.66 6.98
N ARG A 182 27.72 -18.52 6.44
CA ARG A 182 28.76 -18.13 5.47
C ARG A 182 28.29 -18.20 4.02
N ARG A 183 27.14 -18.81 3.73
CA ARG A 183 26.65 -19.01 2.36
C ARG A 183 25.77 -17.85 1.94
N GLN A 184 24.75 -17.54 2.74
CA GLN A 184 23.72 -16.57 2.40
C GLN A 184 23.07 -15.99 3.66
N PRO A 185 22.45 -14.80 3.58
CA PRO A 185 21.55 -14.32 4.63
C PRO A 185 20.35 -15.28 4.80
N ARG A 186 19.84 -15.40 6.03
CA ARG A 186 18.71 -16.29 6.35
C ARG A 186 17.86 -15.75 7.49
N PHE A 187 16.57 -16.10 7.46
CA PHE A 187 15.66 -15.90 8.58
C PHE A 187 15.92 -16.90 9.71
N TRP A 188 15.87 -16.37 10.93
CA TRP A 188 15.90 -17.10 12.17
C TRP A 188 14.67 -16.72 12.99
N TYR A 189 14.15 -17.71 13.70
CA TYR A 189 12.87 -17.66 14.38
C TYR A 189 13.09 -17.98 15.85
N LEU A 190 12.60 -17.08 16.70
CA LEU A 190 12.71 -17.16 18.14
C LEU A 190 11.35 -17.55 18.73
N SER A 191 11.33 -18.54 19.62
CA SER A 191 10.10 -19.03 20.25
C SER A 191 10.33 -19.41 21.71
N LEU A 192 9.32 -19.17 22.55
CA LEU A 192 9.25 -19.67 23.92
C LEU A 192 8.29 -20.85 23.99
N ILE A 193 8.76 -21.94 24.57
CA ILE A 193 8.04 -23.22 24.58
C ILE A 193 8.04 -23.80 26.00
N ALA A 194 6.87 -24.16 26.52
CA ALA A 194 6.65 -24.82 27.81
C ALA A 194 6.95 -26.33 27.72
N CYS A 195 8.08 -26.67 27.12
CA CYS A 195 8.64 -28.01 27.09
C CYS A 195 10.02 -27.95 27.73
N TYR A 196 10.33 -28.93 28.55
CA TYR A 196 11.65 -29.09 29.15
C TYR A 196 12.18 -30.48 28.81
N ARG A 197 13.51 -30.63 28.82
CA ARG A 197 14.13 -31.93 28.58
C ARG A 197 14.49 -32.59 29.89
N ASN A 198 13.92 -33.77 30.12
CA ASN A 198 14.28 -34.58 31.27
C ASN A 198 15.72 -35.08 31.11
N LEU A 199 16.57 -34.77 32.09
CA LEU A 199 18.01 -35.05 32.03
C LEU A 199 18.36 -36.52 32.25
N THR A 200 17.43 -37.36 32.73
CA THR A 200 17.68 -38.81 32.92
C THR A 200 17.30 -39.61 31.68
N THR A 201 16.12 -39.32 31.10
CA THR A 201 15.61 -40.02 29.92
C THR A 201 16.02 -39.36 28.60
N CYS A 202 16.47 -38.10 28.65
CA CYS A 202 16.76 -37.27 27.49
C CYS A 202 15.57 -37.08 26.55
N GLN A 203 14.35 -37.24 27.07
CA GLN A 203 13.11 -36.97 26.36
C GLN A 203 12.52 -35.61 26.74
N TRP A 204 11.77 -35.04 25.80
CA TRP A 204 11.04 -33.81 26.02
C TRP A 204 9.71 -34.10 26.73
N GLU A 205 9.40 -33.31 27.74
CA GLU A 205 8.18 -33.37 28.54
C GLU A 205 7.53 -31.98 28.61
N THR A 206 6.21 -31.94 28.75
CA THR A 206 5.47 -30.69 28.90
C THR A 206 5.58 -30.15 30.34
N SER A 207 5.69 -28.82 30.47
CA SER A 207 5.56 -28.08 31.72
C SER A 207 4.32 -27.18 31.75
N ALA A 208 3.53 -27.18 30.68
CA ALA A 208 2.25 -26.47 30.67
C ALA A 208 1.24 -27.08 31.64
N LEU A 209 1.36 -28.39 31.88
CA LEU A 209 0.53 -29.17 32.79
C LEU A 209 1.40 -29.83 33.85
N PRO A 210 0.92 -29.91 35.11
CA PRO A 210 1.66 -30.61 36.15
C PRO A 210 1.74 -32.10 35.83
N ARG A 211 2.84 -32.75 36.22
CA ARG A 211 2.99 -34.19 36.05
C ARG A 211 1.94 -34.92 36.91
N PRO A 212 1.17 -35.85 36.34
CA PRO A 212 0.27 -36.70 37.11
C PRO A 212 1.06 -37.45 38.21
N ASN A 213 0.50 -37.56 39.41
CA ASN A 213 1.04 -38.29 40.57
C ASN A 213 2.23 -37.63 41.32
N GLN A 214 2.70 -36.44 40.94
CA GLN A 214 3.70 -35.68 41.75
C GLN A 214 3.09 -34.87 42.90
N MET A 215 1.76 -34.87 43.05
CA MET A 215 1.06 -34.07 44.07
C MET A 215 0.99 -34.76 45.45
N SER A 216 1.61 -35.94 45.63
CA SER A 216 1.47 -36.76 46.85
C SER A 216 2.77 -37.22 47.53
N GLU A 217 3.98 -36.88 47.05
CA GLU A 217 5.21 -37.27 47.75
C GLU A 217 6.02 -36.04 48.20
N GLY A 218 5.57 -35.46 49.31
CA GLY A 218 6.52 -34.81 50.20
C GLY A 218 7.36 -35.89 50.87
N ASN A 219 8.66 -35.92 50.55
CA ASN A 219 9.78 -36.37 51.40
C ASN A 219 10.90 -37.17 50.70
N ASP A 220 11.05 -37.14 49.38
CA ASP A 220 12.26 -37.71 48.77
C ASP A 220 13.32 -36.63 48.47
N THR A 221 14.26 -36.50 49.41
CA THR A 221 15.55 -35.81 49.26
C THR A 221 16.50 -36.63 48.40
N THR A 222 16.12 -36.90 47.15
CA THR A 222 17.05 -37.38 46.14
C THR A 222 17.41 -36.24 45.19
N THR A 223 18.68 -36.17 44.84
CA THR A 223 19.43 -35.11 44.15
C THR A 223 18.99 -34.80 42.71
N ALA A 224 17.72 -35.02 42.35
CA ALA A 224 17.16 -34.63 41.07
C ALA A 224 16.58 -33.21 41.15
N LEU A 225 17.00 -32.33 40.23
CA LEU A 225 16.40 -31.02 40.00
C LEU A 225 14.88 -31.17 39.79
N GLN A 226 14.08 -30.65 40.71
CA GLN A 226 12.61 -30.73 40.65
C GLN A 226 12.04 -29.56 39.82
N LEU A 227 10.91 -29.79 39.17
CA LEU A 227 10.15 -28.72 38.51
C LEU A 227 9.64 -27.70 39.56
N PRO A 228 9.35 -26.46 39.13
CA PRO A 228 8.71 -25.47 40.00
C PRO A 228 7.43 -25.98 40.67
N GLN A 229 7.34 -25.83 41.99
CA GLN A 229 6.13 -26.16 42.76
C GLN A 229 4.91 -25.29 42.40
N ARG A 230 5.13 -24.14 41.76
CA ARG A 230 4.09 -23.19 41.36
C ARG A 230 4.04 -23.10 39.83
N MET A 231 3.01 -23.71 39.25
CA MET A 231 2.68 -23.64 37.83
C MET A 231 1.24 -23.10 37.67
N PRO A 232 0.92 -22.35 36.60
CA PRO A 232 1.83 -21.90 35.54
C PRO A 232 2.83 -20.87 36.05
N MET A 233 4.03 -20.85 35.45
CA MET A 233 5.09 -19.91 35.82
C MET A 233 5.11 -18.74 34.85
N ARG A 234 5.12 -17.51 35.38
CA ARG A 234 5.27 -16.30 34.60
C ARG A 234 6.73 -15.83 34.57
N MET A 235 7.16 -15.39 33.40
CA MET A 235 8.53 -14.95 33.13
C MET A 235 8.48 -13.64 32.35
N ARG A 236 9.38 -12.72 32.70
CA ARG A 236 9.63 -11.50 31.95
C ARG A 236 10.83 -11.74 31.06
N TYR A 237 10.67 -11.43 29.78
CA TYR A 237 11.77 -11.45 28.81
C TYR A 237 12.02 -10.05 28.25
N ASP A 238 13.27 -9.81 27.91
CA ASP A 238 13.81 -8.59 27.31
C ASP A 238 14.99 -9.05 26.44
N ILE A 239 14.77 -9.08 25.12
CA ILE A 239 15.65 -9.75 24.17
C ILE A 239 15.94 -8.80 23.01
N TRP A 240 17.22 -8.70 22.66
CA TRP A 240 17.74 -7.99 21.51
C TRP A 240 18.23 -8.98 20.47
N MET A 241 17.97 -8.70 19.20
CA MET A 241 18.52 -9.42 18.06
C MET A 241 19.27 -8.39 17.21
N VAL A 242 20.48 -8.60 16.72
CA VAL A 242 21.19 -7.54 15.96
C VAL A 242 22.12 -8.12 14.91
N ASN A 243 22.34 -7.37 13.83
CA ASN A 243 23.33 -7.67 12.82
C ASN A 243 24.69 -7.06 13.18
N GLY A 244 25.71 -7.89 13.39
CA GLY A 244 27.05 -7.45 13.78
C GLY A 244 27.24 -7.25 15.28
N VAL A 245 28.46 -6.93 15.70
CA VAL A 245 28.85 -6.88 17.13
C VAL A 245 28.10 -5.76 17.87
N PRO A 246 27.42 -6.03 18.99
CA PRO A 246 26.76 -5.00 19.80
C PRO A 246 27.68 -3.87 20.27
N ARG A 247 28.95 -4.19 20.56
CA ARG A 247 29.98 -3.21 20.98
C ARG A 247 30.31 -2.17 19.90
N LEU A 248 29.99 -2.45 18.64
CA LEU A 248 30.25 -1.59 17.48
C LEU A 248 28.96 -0.97 16.91
N GLN A 249 27.87 -0.95 17.69
CA GLN A 249 26.57 -0.42 17.29
C GLN A 249 26.63 1.01 16.72
N ASP A 250 27.57 1.84 17.17
CA ASP A 250 27.69 3.24 16.75
C ASP A 250 28.30 3.40 15.36
N TYR A 251 29.06 2.40 14.88
CA TYR A 251 29.73 2.48 13.59
C TYR A 251 28.81 2.08 12.42
N TYR A 252 27.94 1.07 12.62
CA TYR A 252 27.04 0.53 11.59
C TYR A 252 25.56 0.65 11.97
N ARG A 253 25.15 1.80 12.51
CA ARG A 253 23.83 1.95 13.17
C ARG A 253 22.62 1.57 12.30
N PHE A 254 22.61 1.97 11.03
CA PHE A 254 21.50 1.71 10.08
C PHE A 254 21.46 0.28 9.52
N GLU A 255 22.47 -0.54 9.78
CA GLU A 255 22.48 -1.96 9.43
C GLU A 255 22.35 -2.85 10.68
N HIS A 256 22.85 -2.36 11.82
CA HIS A 256 22.94 -3.09 13.07
C HIS A 256 21.57 -3.46 13.66
N GLN A 257 20.68 -2.47 13.76
CA GLN A 257 19.35 -2.66 14.34
C GLN A 257 18.34 -3.26 13.34
N PHE A 258 18.72 -3.37 12.07
CA PHE A 258 17.80 -3.77 11.02
C PHE A 258 17.96 -5.23 10.65
N SER A 259 16.81 -5.88 10.44
CA SER A 259 16.76 -7.18 9.80
C SER A 259 17.19 -7.03 8.34
N PHE A 260 17.81 -8.05 7.78
CA PHE A 260 18.40 -7.98 6.44
C PHE A 260 17.40 -7.61 5.32
N GLU A 261 16.12 -7.96 5.46
CA GLU A 261 15.07 -7.57 4.53
C GLU A 261 14.73 -6.07 4.56
N TYR A 262 15.05 -5.39 5.67
CA TYR A 262 14.84 -3.96 5.86
C TYR A 262 16.10 -3.12 5.64
N HIS A 263 17.26 -3.74 5.40
CA HIS A 263 18.46 -3.03 4.96
C HIS A 263 18.20 -2.22 3.68
N ASP A 264 18.84 -1.06 3.58
CA ASP A 264 18.74 -0.07 2.50
C ASP A 264 17.38 0.64 2.37
N ILE A 265 16.34 0.25 3.13
CA ILE A 265 15.00 0.82 2.97
C ILE A 265 14.96 2.28 3.47
N PHE A 266 15.72 2.60 4.51
CA PHE A 266 15.87 3.97 4.99
C PHE A 266 16.46 4.87 3.89
N GLU A 267 17.51 4.40 3.22
CA GLU A 267 18.21 5.07 2.13
C GLU A 267 17.29 5.27 0.92
N ILE A 268 16.48 4.26 0.59
CA ILE A 268 15.46 4.35 -0.46
C ILE A 268 14.46 5.47 -0.14
N TYR A 269 13.89 5.48 1.07
CA TYR A 269 12.95 6.53 1.46
C TYR A 269 13.62 7.90 1.50
N LEU A 270 14.81 8.03 2.07
CA LEU A 270 15.54 9.30 2.09
C LEU A 270 15.78 9.83 0.66
N THR A 271 16.21 8.96 -0.26
CA THR A 271 16.45 9.31 -1.66
C THR A 271 15.19 9.82 -2.35
N PHE A 272 14.08 9.08 -2.26
CA PHE A 272 12.83 9.50 -2.88
C PHE A 272 12.21 10.73 -2.20
N GLY A 273 12.39 10.88 -0.88
CA GLY A 273 11.98 12.08 -0.15
C GLY A 273 12.69 13.33 -0.71
N VAL A 274 14.01 13.26 -0.90
CA VAL A 274 14.79 14.35 -1.52
C VAL A 274 14.34 14.61 -2.96
N LEU A 275 14.13 13.56 -3.76
CA LEU A 275 13.69 13.68 -5.15
C LEU A 275 12.30 14.35 -5.28
N TYR A 276 11.32 13.93 -4.45
CA TYR A 276 9.99 14.55 -4.44
C TYR A 276 10.04 15.99 -3.93
N LEU A 277 10.91 16.31 -2.96
CA LEU A 277 11.12 17.69 -2.50
C LEU A 277 11.60 18.59 -3.66
N PHE A 278 12.64 18.16 -4.39
CA PHE A 278 13.14 18.91 -5.54
C PHE A 278 12.08 19.06 -6.63
N LEU A 279 11.38 17.99 -7.00
CA LEU A 279 10.32 18.03 -8.00
C LEU A 279 9.19 18.98 -7.58
N GLY A 280 8.76 18.90 -6.32
CA GLY A 280 7.73 19.76 -5.74
C GLY A 280 8.12 21.25 -5.79
N VAL A 281 9.35 21.58 -5.39
CA VAL A 281 9.87 22.96 -5.41
C VAL A 281 9.97 23.50 -6.84
N ILE A 282 10.52 22.71 -7.79
CA ILE A 282 10.64 23.10 -9.20
C ILE A 282 9.27 23.42 -9.79
N LEU A 283 8.28 22.54 -9.58
CA LEU A 283 6.93 22.77 -10.08
C LEU A 283 6.29 23.98 -9.40
N HIS A 284 6.48 24.16 -8.09
CA HIS A 284 5.90 25.29 -7.38
C HIS A 284 6.41 26.64 -7.91
N ILE A 285 7.71 26.71 -8.24
CA ILE A 285 8.31 27.89 -8.88
C ILE A 285 7.73 28.12 -10.28
N LYS A 286 7.59 27.04 -11.09
CA LYS A 286 7.15 27.12 -12.48
C LYS A 286 5.67 27.52 -12.63
N TYR A 287 4.80 27.07 -11.75
CA TYR A 287 3.35 27.26 -11.86
C TYR A 287 2.80 28.42 -11.00
N LYS A 288 3.67 29.31 -10.49
CA LYS A 288 3.27 30.48 -9.67
C LYS A 288 2.11 31.27 -10.32
N GLY A 289 0.91 31.14 -9.75
CA GLY A 289 -0.26 31.95 -10.09
C GLY A 289 -1.29 31.31 -11.04
N GLU A 290 -0.99 30.18 -11.68
CA GLU A 290 -1.89 29.52 -12.65
C GLU A 290 -2.15 28.06 -12.30
N TYR A 291 -3.00 27.84 -11.30
CA TYR A 291 -3.37 26.50 -10.85
C TYR A 291 -4.57 25.95 -11.64
N GLU A 292 -4.26 25.22 -12.70
CA GLU A 292 -5.23 24.35 -13.35
C GLU A 292 -5.59 23.16 -12.46
N PRO A 293 -6.82 22.62 -12.53
CA PRO A 293 -7.28 21.57 -11.63
C PRO A 293 -6.42 20.28 -11.69
N LEU A 294 -5.91 19.92 -12.87
CA LEU A 294 -5.00 18.77 -13.04
C LEU A 294 -3.63 19.02 -12.42
N ALA A 295 -3.11 20.25 -12.55
CA ALA A 295 -1.86 20.64 -11.89
C ALA A 295 -2.02 20.61 -10.36
N CYS A 296 -3.16 21.05 -9.80
CA CYS A 296 -3.43 20.92 -8.36
C CYS A 296 -3.39 19.48 -7.86
N LEU A 297 -3.99 18.55 -8.61
CA LEU A 297 -3.99 17.12 -8.27
C LEU A 297 -2.56 16.54 -8.31
N LEU A 298 -1.76 16.91 -9.32
CA LEU A 298 -0.34 16.53 -9.37
C LEU A 298 0.44 17.10 -8.18
N PHE A 299 0.23 18.38 -7.82
CA PHE A 299 0.87 18.99 -6.65
C PHE A 299 0.48 18.27 -5.36
N ALA A 300 -0.80 17.94 -5.19
CA ALA A 300 -1.29 17.21 -4.03
C ALA A 300 -0.61 15.84 -3.94
N HIS A 301 -0.52 15.09 -5.04
CA HIS A 301 0.22 13.83 -5.11
C HIS A 301 1.70 14.01 -4.69
N ILE A 302 2.42 14.95 -5.30
CA ILE A 302 3.87 15.12 -5.05
C ILE A 302 4.15 15.47 -3.58
N TRP A 303 3.41 16.42 -3.01
CA TRP A 303 3.60 16.80 -1.60
C TRP A 303 3.17 15.71 -0.63
N LEU A 304 2.11 14.97 -0.96
CA LEU A 304 1.65 13.85 -0.13
C LEU A 304 2.62 12.67 -0.20
N SER A 305 3.21 12.39 -1.36
CA SER A 305 4.32 11.43 -1.51
C SER A 305 5.55 11.85 -0.70
N PHE A 306 5.92 13.13 -0.72
CA PHE A 306 6.99 13.66 0.11
C PHE A 306 6.72 13.46 1.61
N VAL A 307 5.52 13.83 2.07
CA VAL A 307 5.11 13.65 3.48
C VAL A 307 5.10 12.17 3.87
N ALA A 308 4.54 11.29 3.02
CA ALA A 308 4.49 9.85 3.27
C ALA A 308 5.90 9.26 3.46
N VAL A 309 6.79 9.55 2.52
CA VAL A 309 8.16 9.01 2.53
C VAL A 309 9.00 9.57 3.67
N THR A 310 8.84 10.86 4.02
CA THR A 310 9.54 11.46 5.16
C THR A 310 9.05 10.93 6.51
N LEU A 311 7.75 10.67 6.67
CA LEU A 311 7.22 10.03 7.88
C LEU A 311 7.78 8.61 8.06
N ARG A 312 7.82 7.82 6.98
CA ARG A 312 8.43 6.48 6.99
C ARG A 312 9.93 6.56 7.31
N ALA A 313 10.68 7.45 6.65
CA ALA A 313 12.09 7.65 6.93
C ALA A 313 12.35 8.09 8.38
N SER A 314 11.47 8.92 8.95
CA SER A 314 11.58 9.37 10.35
C SER A 314 11.35 8.22 11.34
N HIS A 315 10.38 7.34 11.05
CA HIS A 315 10.17 6.13 11.83
C HIS A 315 11.41 5.23 11.79
N LEU A 316 11.95 4.94 10.59
CA LEU A 316 13.14 4.11 10.43
C LEU A 316 14.39 4.77 11.05
N ALA A 317 14.50 6.10 10.98
CA ALA A 317 15.55 6.83 11.66
C ALA A 317 15.48 6.60 13.16
N ALA A 318 14.29 6.72 13.79
CA ALA A 318 14.10 6.45 15.21
C ALA A 318 14.42 4.98 15.56
N PHE A 319 13.91 4.05 14.75
CA PHE A 319 14.14 2.61 14.88
C PHE A 319 15.64 2.26 14.89
N ALA A 320 16.47 2.98 14.13
CA ALA A 320 17.92 2.79 14.13
C ALA A 320 18.59 3.10 15.48
N PHE A 321 17.94 3.83 16.40
CA PHE A 321 18.49 4.16 17.72
C PHE A 321 17.95 3.27 18.83
N ASP A 322 16.66 2.94 18.81
CA ASP A 322 15.98 2.25 19.91
C ASP A 322 15.52 0.82 19.58
N GLY A 323 15.56 0.41 18.31
CA GLY A 323 15.08 -0.90 17.86
C GLY A 323 13.55 -1.09 17.93
N GLU A 324 12.80 -0.04 18.27
CA GLU A 324 11.33 -0.04 18.40
C GLU A 324 10.68 0.93 17.41
N GLY A 325 11.27 2.12 17.25
CA GLY A 325 10.77 3.19 16.40
C GLY A 325 9.41 3.75 16.83
N ALA A 326 8.87 4.68 16.04
CA ALA A 326 7.54 5.25 16.28
C ALA A 326 6.50 4.63 15.32
N SER A 327 5.83 3.54 15.72
CA SER A 327 4.92 2.79 14.85
C SER A 327 3.78 3.65 14.28
N SER A 328 3.29 4.63 15.05
CA SER A 328 2.26 5.57 14.61
C SER A 328 2.69 6.43 13.41
N LEU A 329 3.96 6.87 13.36
CA LEU A 329 4.50 7.62 12.22
C LEU A 329 4.53 6.77 10.96
N PHE A 330 4.87 5.49 11.10
CA PHE A 330 4.87 4.54 9.98
C PHE A 330 3.45 4.34 9.43
N SER A 331 2.46 4.11 10.30
CA SER A 331 1.07 3.93 9.89
C SER A 331 0.49 5.17 9.19
N VAL A 332 0.76 6.37 9.72
CA VAL A 332 0.33 7.62 9.07
C VAL A 332 1.03 7.81 7.72
N GLY A 333 2.33 7.47 7.64
CA GLY A 333 3.09 7.47 6.40
C GLY A 333 2.51 6.52 5.35
N ASP A 334 2.06 5.34 5.76
CA ASP A 334 1.42 4.36 4.87
C ASP A 334 0.10 4.84 4.31
N VAL A 335 -0.76 5.39 5.17
CA VAL A 335 -2.03 5.98 4.72
C VAL A 335 -1.76 7.15 3.76
N ALA A 336 -0.82 8.04 4.10
CA ALA A 336 -0.42 9.13 3.21
C ALA A 336 0.09 8.60 1.86
N GLY A 337 0.91 7.55 1.84
CA GLY A 337 1.39 6.91 0.62
C GLY A 337 0.25 6.37 -0.24
N LEU A 338 -0.65 5.57 0.35
CA LEU A 338 -1.83 5.02 -0.32
C LEU A 338 -2.71 6.13 -0.90
N THR A 339 -2.97 7.18 -0.13
CA THR A 339 -3.75 8.32 -0.61
C THR A 339 -3.06 9.04 -1.77
N SER A 340 -1.73 9.13 -1.75
CA SER A 340 -0.96 9.72 -2.83
C SER A 340 -1.05 8.91 -4.12
N GLU A 341 -0.90 7.59 -4.06
CA GLU A 341 -1.06 6.72 -5.23
C GLU A 341 -2.48 6.81 -5.81
N SER A 342 -3.50 6.78 -4.94
CA SER A 342 -4.90 6.97 -5.33
C SER A 342 -5.13 8.30 -6.07
N LEU A 343 -4.49 9.39 -5.63
CA LEU A 343 -4.56 10.68 -6.32
C LEU A 343 -3.93 10.61 -7.72
N LEU A 344 -2.82 9.90 -7.89
CA LEU A 344 -2.18 9.72 -9.20
C LEU A 344 -3.05 8.89 -10.15
N ILE A 345 -3.70 7.82 -9.67
CA ILE A 345 -4.67 7.05 -10.46
C ILE A 345 -5.80 7.96 -10.96
N ILE A 346 -6.40 8.76 -10.06
CA ILE A 346 -7.50 9.65 -10.41
C ILE A 346 -7.05 10.73 -11.38
N LEU A 347 -5.84 11.27 -11.20
CA LEU A 347 -5.23 12.22 -12.12
C LEU A 347 -5.16 11.64 -13.54
N VAL A 348 -4.68 10.41 -13.67
CA VAL A 348 -4.56 9.68 -14.94
C VAL A 348 -5.93 9.40 -15.57
N LEU A 349 -6.88 8.87 -14.78
CA LEU A 349 -8.24 8.59 -15.25
C LEU A 349 -8.97 9.87 -15.69
N ALA A 350 -8.85 10.96 -14.94
CA ALA A 350 -9.44 12.25 -15.29
C ALA A 350 -8.85 12.81 -16.59
N THR A 351 -7.55 12.65 -16.82
CA THR A 351 -6.95 13.01 -18.12
C THR A 351 -7.35 12.11 -19.27
N ALA A 352 -7.60 10.83 -19.03
CA ALA A 352 -8.07 9.92 -20.07
C ALA A 352 -9.46 10.36 -20.57
N ASP A 353 -10.37 10.68 -19.63
CA ASP A 353 -11.75 11.09 -19.92
C ASP A 353 -11.84 12.50 -20.53
N VAL A 354 -11.22 13.50 -19.88
CA VAL A 354 -11.35 14.91 -20.30
C VAL A 354 -10.30 15.32 -21.34
N GLY A 355 -9.11 14.72 -21.30
CA GLY A 355 -7.95 15.15 -22.06
C GLY A 355 -7.13 16.25 -21.39
N PHE A 356 -5.94 16.49 -21.95
CA PHE A 356 -5.16 17.67 -21.59
C PHE A 356 -5.95 18.91 -21.99
N PRO A 357 -6.00 19.96 -21.14
CA PRO A 357 -6.57 21.23 -21.51
C PRO A 357 -5.74 21.81 -22.66
N ILE A 358 -6.22 21.64 -23.89
CA ILE A 358 -5.63 22.30 -25.05
C ILE A 358 -5.89 23.80 -24.86
N LEU A 359 -4.81 24.59 -24.78
CA LEU A 359 -4.87 26.03 -24.57
C LEU A 359 -5.81 26.71 -25.60
N PRO A 360 -6.54 27.78 -25.23
CA PRO A 360 -7.32 28.60 -26.15
C PRO A 360 -6.55 29.21 -27.34
N ALA A 361 -5.22 29.06 -27.45
CA ALA A 361 -4.45 29.51 -28.60
C ALA A 361 -4.83 28.72 -29.88
N GLU A 362 -4.87 27.40 -29.83
CA GLU A 362 -5.34 26.53 -30.92
C GLU A 362 -6.84 26.72 -31.17
N LEU A 363 -7.64 26.86 -30.11
CA LEU A 363 -9.07 27.16 -30.24
C LEU A 363 -9.33 28.54 -30.86
N SER A 364 -8.52 29.55 -30.54
CA SER A 364 -8.64 30.90 -31.09
C SER A 364 -8.19 30.94 -32.55
N HIS A 365 -7.12 30.22 -32.90
CA HIS A 365 -6.65 30.05 -34.26
C HIS A 365 -7.66 29.26 -35.11
N PHE A 366 -8.26 28.21 -34.56
CA PHE A 366 -9.34 27.45 -35.19
C PHE A 366 -10.62 28.29 -35.33
N GLN A 367 -11.05 29.00 -34.28
CA GLN A 367 -12.19 29.92 -34.34
C GLN A 367 -11.94 31.06 -35.35
N GLN A 368 -10.71 31.54 -35.47
CA GLN A 368 -10.31 32.53 -36.45
C GLN A 368 -10.33 31.97 -37.87
N LYS A 369 -9.86 30.73 -38.09
CA LYS A 369 -9.99 30.01 -39.36
C LYS A 369 -11.47 29.78 -39.74
N VAL A 370 -12.31 29.35 -38.79
CA VAL A 370 -13.75 29.16 -39.01
C VAL A 370 -14.45 30.49 -39.32
N ARG A 371 -14.11 31.58 -38.62
CA ARG A 371 -14.60 32.94 -38.92
C ARG A 371 -14.17 33.41 -40.31
N GLN A 372 -12.92 33.18 -40.70
CA GLN A 372 -12.42 33.51 -42.04
C GLN A 372 -13.12 32.69 -43.13
N TYR A 373 -13.35 31.40 -42.89
CA TYR A 373 -14.08 30.53 -43.80
C TYR A 373 -15.53 30.99 -43.98
N ARG A 374 -16.24 31.30 -42.89
CA ARG A 374 -17.61 31.83 -42.91
C ARG A 374 -17.67 33.18 -43.64
N LYS A 375 -16.68 34.08 -43.45
CA LYS A 375 -16.54 35.34 -44.21
C LYS A 375 -16.29 35.12 -45.71
N ARG A 376 -15.55 34.08 -46.11
CA ARG A 376 -15.33 33.73 -47.53
C ARG A 376 -16.60 33.17 -48.16
N GLN A 377 -17.34 32.32 -47.45
CA GLN A 377 -18.62 31.79 -47.91
C GLN A 377 -19.67 32.90 -48.06
N TYR A 378 -19.80 33.79 -47.08
CA TYR A 378 -20.75 34.91 -47.14
C TYR A 378 -20.45 35.87 -48.31
N ARG A 379 -19.17 36.16 -48.57
CA ARG A 379 -18.77 36.96 -49.74
C ARG A 379 -19.09 36.29 -51.08
N ARG A 380 -18.96 34.96 -51.18
CA ARG A 380 -19.33 34.21 -52.39
C ARG A 380 -20.83 34.24 -52.67
N VAL A 381 -21.65 34.18 -51.62
CA VAL A 381 -23.11 34.30 -51.74
C VAL A 381 -23.50 35.72 -52.16
N ILE A 382 -22.92 36.75 -51.55
CA ILE A 382 -23.19 38.16 -51.92
C ILE A 382 -22.76 38.48 -53.35
N SER A 383 -21.60 37.99 -53.80
CA SER A 383 -21.17 38.18 -55.20
C SER A 383 -22.06 37.43 -56.19
N ALA A 384 -22.70 36.33 -55.77
CA ALA A 384 -23.65 35.59 -56.59
C ALA A 384 -25.04 36.25 -56.62
N THR A 385 -25.45 36.94 -55.55
CA THR A 385 -26.70 37.72 -55.52
C THR A 385 -26.55 39.09 -56.19
N SER A 386 -25.43 39.79 -56.05
CA SER A 386 -25.20 41.08 -56.71
C SER A 386 -25.04 40.95 -58.23
N PHE A 387 -24.72 39.75 -58.73
CA PHE A 387 -24.73 39.46 -60.17
C PHE A 387 -26.16 39.27 -60.70
N ARG A 388 -27.14 39.04 -59.82
CA ARG A 388 -28.54 38.81 -60.18
C ARG A 388 -29.39 40.08 -60.17
N ASP A 389 -28.97 41.09 -59.40
CA ASP A 389 -29.70 42.36 -59.26
C ASP A 389 -29.30 43.42 -60.32
N ASN A 390 -28.22 43.20 -61.08
CA ASN A 390 -27.79 44.10 -62.16
C ASN A 390 -28.40 43.77 -63.54
N GLU A 391 -29.28 42.77 -63.63
CA GLU A 391 -29.90 42.34 -64.90
C GLU A 391 -31.40 42.64 -65.00
N SER A 392 -31.93 43.58 -64.19
CA SER A 392 -33.34 43.96 -64.23
C SER A 392 -33.58 45.47 -64.28
N THR A 393 -32.94 46.18 -65.21
CA THR A 393 -33.49 47.48 -65.67
C THR A 393 -33.06 47.80 -67.12
N SER A 394 -33.78 47.27 -68.11
CA SER A 394 -34.07 47.99 -69.37
C SER A 394 -34.96 47.17 -70.30
N THR A 395 -35.98 47.85 -70.81
CA THR A 395 -37.14 47.44 -71.60
C THR A 395 -36.86 46.95 -73.04
N ALA A 396 -37.58 45.87 -73.40
CA ALA A 396 -38.16 45.49 -74.69
C ALA A 396 -37.58 46.01 -76.03
N THR A 397 -37.15 45.10 -76.90
CA THR A 397 -37.71 44.92 -78.28
C THR A 397 -37.28 43.57 -78.87
N THR A 398 -38.12 43.06 -79.76
CA THR A 398 -38.18 41.77 -80.46
C THR A 398 -36.94 41.36 -81.28
N THR A 399 -36.56 40.06 -81.28
CA THR A 399 -36.58 39.11 -82.42
C THR A 399 -35.80 37.81 -82.13
N HIS A 400 -36.12 36.78 -82.91
CA HIS A 400 -35.83 35.34 -82.81
C HIS A 400 -34.36 34.86 -82.70
N VAL A 401 -34.23 33.61 -82.21
CA VAL A 401 -33.20 32.56 -82.42
C VAL A 401 -32.19 32.26 -81.28
N GLY A 402 -32.42 31.13 -80.60
CA GLY A 402 -31.42 30.07 -80.33
C GLY A 402 -30.42 30.25 -79.18
N GLY A 403 -30.61 29.54 -78.07
CA GLY A 403 -29.53 29.26 -77.11
C GLY A 403 -29.99 28.81 -75.72
N HIS A 404 -29.66 27.59 -75.32
CA HIS A 404 -29.95 27.00 -74.02
C HIS A 404 -29.45 27.83 -72.82
N THR A 405 -30.35 28.24 -71.93
CA THR A 405 -30.00 28.72 -70.56
C THR A 405 -30.00 27.55 -69.58
N ARG A 406 -28.80 27.13 -69.15
CA ARG A 406 -28.62 26.18 -68.04
C ARG A 406 -28.59 26.99 -66.73
N ALA A 407 -29.76 27.18 -66.11
CA ALA A 407 -29.84 27.69 -64.75
C ALA A 407 -29.16 26.68 -63.81
N LYS A 408 -28.06 27.08 -63.17
CA LYS A 408 -27.40 26.28 -62.14
C LYS A 408 -28.15 26.51 -60.82
N GLU A 409 -29.10 25.63 -60.53
CA GLU A 409 -29.67 25.50 -59.19
C GLU A 409 -28.55 25.20 -58.19
N VAL A 410 -28.28 26.14 -57.30
CA VAL A 410 -27.39 25.91 -56.15
C VAL A 410 -28.24 25.29 -55.05
N HIS A 411 -28.26 23.96 -55.00
CA HIS A 411 -28.75 23.25 -53.81
C HIS A 411 -27.81 23.52 -52.63
N LEU A 412 -28.33 24.22 -51.61
CA LEU A 412 -27.70 24.29 -50.30
C LEU A 412 -27.85 22.94 -49.58
N PRO A 413 -26.79 22.40 -48.94
CA PRO A 413 -26.94 21.25 -48.05
C PRO A 413 -27.75 21.68 -46.80
N PRO A 414 -28.67 20.82 -46.31
CA PRO A 414 -29.61 21.17 -45.23
C PRO A 414 -28.96 21.33 -43.84
N THR A 415 -27.63 21.19 -43.73
CA THR A 415 -26.92 21.13 -42.44
C THR A 415 -26.33 22.46 -41.96
N ALA A 416 -26.56 23.57 -42.67
CA ALA A 416 -26.00 24.88 -42.28
C ALA A 416 -26.92 25.73 -41.36
N ALA A 417 -28.18 25.36 -41.16
CA ALA A 417 -29.16 26.16 -40.40
C ALA A 417 -29.25 25.81 -38.90
N THR A 418 -28.57 24.77 -38.40
CA THR A 418 -28.80 24.25 -37.04
C THR A 418 -27.83 24.74 -35.96
N TRP A 419 -26.91 25.66 -36.24
CA TRP A 419 -25.85 26.04 -35.28
C TRP A 419 -25.87 27.50 -34.78
N SER A 420 -27.03 28.17 -34.81
CA SER A 420 -27.19 29.51 -34.23
C SER A 420 -27.96 29.58 -32.90
N VAL A 421 -28.39 28.46 -32.30
CA VAL A 421 -29.18 28.51 -31.05
C VAL A 421 -28.37 28.16 -29.78
N ALA A 422 -27.12 27.71 -29.89
CA ALA A 422 -26.35 27.21 -28.74
C ALA A 422 -25.75 28.30 -27.80
N LEU A 423 -26.15 29.57 -27.90
CA LEU A 423 -25.61 30.67 -27.10
C LEU A 423 -26.69 31.65 -26.64
N CYS A 424 -27.65 31.17 -25.85
CA CYS A 424 -28.51 32.01 -25.02
C CYS A 424 -28.42 31.53 -23.57
N ARG A 425 -28.00 32.43 -22.66
CA ARG A 425 -27.68 32.12 -21.26
C ARG A 425 -28.87 32.22 -20.30
N THR A 426 -30.04 32.64 -20.77
CA THR A 426 -31.28 32.75 -19.96
C THR A 426 -32.54 32.60 -20.81
N GLU A 427 -33.64 32.11 -20.24
CA GLU A 427 -34.92 31.87 -20.95
C GLU A 427 -35.49 33.13 -21.61
N ALA A 428 -35.33 34.30 -20.98
CA ALA A 428 -35.74 35.60 -21.53
C ALA A 428 -34.98 35.99 -22.83
N SER A 429 -33.74 35.53 -22.99
CA SER A 429 -32.94 35.77 -24.21
C SER A 429 -33.35 34.88 -25.38
N VAL A 430 -33.90 33.69 -25.09
CA VAL A 430 -34.43 32.77 -26.09
C VAL A 430 -35.76 33.29 -26.66
N ALA A 431 -36.69 33.75 -25.81
CA ALA A 431 -37.96 34.33 -26.26
C ALA A 431 -37.76 35.56 -27.15
N LYS A 432 -36.77 36.41 -26.83
CA LYS A 432 -36.42 37.60 -27.62
C LYS A 432 -35.76 37.26 -28.96
N ALA A 433 -34.94 36.20 -29.00
CA ALA A 433 -34.34 35.69 -30.23
C ALA A 433 -35.39 35.05 -31.16
N VAL A 434 -36.34 34.29 -30.61
CA VAL A 434 -37.45 33.69 -31.37
C VAL A 434 -38.40 34.76 -31.93
N ALA A 435 -38.72 35.79 -31.15
CA ALA A 435 -39.52 36.93 -31.63
C ALA A 435 -38.82 37.71 -32.76
N SER A 436 -37.48 37.86 -32.69
CA SER A 436 -36.69 38.50 -33.75
C SER A 436 -36.55 37.66 -35.02
N ALA A 437 -36.57 36.32 -34.89
CA ALA A 437 -36.52 35.40 -36.03
C ALA A 437 -37.88 35.28 -36.74
N ALA A 438 -38.99 35.36 -36.01
CA ALA A 438 -40.35 35.37 -36.56
C ALA A 438 -40.65 36.64 -37.39
N GLN A 439 -39.96 37.75 -37.14
CA GLN A 439 -40.08 38.98 -37.93
C GLN A 439 -39.28 38.98 -39.25
N MET A 440 -38.39 38.01 -39.47
CA MET A 440 -37.51 37.98 -40.65
C MET A 440 -37.97 37.04 -41.78
N VAL A 441 -39.10 36.33 -41.62
CA VAL A 441 -39.63 35.43 -42.66
C VAL A 441 -41.11 35.71 -42.88
N ALA A 442 -41.41 36.59 -43.84
CA ALA A 442 -42.73 36.67 -44.46
C ALA A 442 -42.74 35.80 -45.72
N SER A 443 -42.93 34.49 -45.56
CA SER A 443 -43.42 33.64 -46.67
C SER A 443 -44.05 32.38 -46.13
N THR A 444 -45.29 32.16 -46.56
CA THR A 444 -46.19 31.06 -46.23
C THR A 444 -45.72 29.72 -46.80
N SER A 445 -45.23 28.82 -45.94
CA SER A 445 -45.48 27.36 -45.98
C SER A 445 -44.49 26.62 -45.08
N VAL A 446 -44.84 26.34 -43.83
CA VAL A 446 -44.15 25.28 -43.06
C VAL A 446 -45.17 24.56 -42.19
N GLY A 447 -45.34 23.27 -42.48
CA GLY A 447 -46.07 22.33 -41.65
C GLY A 447 -45.36 22.07 -40.32
N SER A 448 -46.20 21.89 -39.30
CA SER A 448 -45.95 21.37 -37.95
C SER A 448 -44.57 20.76 -37.65
N LEU A 449 -43.88 21.32 -36.65
CA LEU A 449 -42.90 20.61 -35.84
C LEU A 449 -43.24 20.84 -34.37
N THR A 450 -43.80 19.82 -33.75
CA THR A 450 -44.06 19.73 -32.30
C THR A 450 -42.77 19.41 -31.56
N PHE A 451 -42.48 20.13 -30.48
CA PHE A 451 -41.51 19.72 -29.47
C PHE A 451 -42.14 19.83 -28.08
N THR A 452 -42.03 18.74 -27.32
CA THR A 452 -42.58 18.57 -25.98
C THR A 452 -41.75 19.34 -24.95
N VAL A 453 -42.43 20.21 -24.21
CA VAL A 453 -41.89 20.93 -23.04
C VAL A 453 -42.07 20.04 -21.82
N TYR A 454 -40.98 19.67 -21.15
CA TYR A 454 -41.05 19.10 -19.79
C TYR A 454 -41.09 20.26 -18.81
N GLY A 455 -42.20 20.38 -18.10
CA GLY A 455 -42.55 21.51 -17.25
C GLY A 455 -41.66 21.68 -16.02
N SER A 456 -41.50 22.95 -15.66
CA SER A 456 -41.02 23.45 -14.37
C SER A 456 -42.16 23.41 -13.35
N GLU A 457 -41.99 22.63 -12.28
CA GLU A 457 -42.61 22.90 -10.98
C GLU A 457 -41.54 22.78 -9.91
N GLU A 458 -41.13 23.93 -9.39
CA GLU A 458 -41.01 24.23 -7.95
C GLU A 458 -40.15 25.50 -7.79
N THR A 459 -40.88 26.59 -7.60
CA THR A 459 -40.41 27.89 -7.13
C THR A 459 -39.94 27.83 -5.68
N GLU A 460 -39.04 28.75 -5.36
CA GLU A 460 -38.77 29.30 -4.02
C GLU A 460 -38.22 28.33 -2.95
N ASN A 461 -36.89 28.30 -2.86
CA ASN A 461 -36.21 28.65 -1.61
C ASN A 461 -34.74 28.94 -1.87
N ALA A 462 -34.46 30.20 -2.21
CA ALA A 462 -33.12 30.75 -2.16
C ALA A 462 -32.71 31.00 -0.69
N ASN A 463 -31.40 30.86 -0.45
CA ASN A 463 -30.65 31.38 0.70
C ASN A 463 -30.51 30.48 1.94
N LYS A 464 -29.68 29.43 1.83
CA LYS A 464 -28.64 29.17 2.86
C LYS A 464 -27.34 28.68 2.19
N PRO A 465 -26.19 29.36 2.36
CA PRO A 465 -24.90 28.78 2.00
C PRO A 465 -24.56 27.70 3.03
N PHE A 466 -24.53 26.43 2.60
CA PHE A 466 -23.98 25.37 3.44
C PHE A 466 -22.45 25.53 3.47
N LEU A 467 -22.01 26.04 4.62
CA LEU A 467 -20.63 26.21 5.05
C LEU A 467 -19.91 24.85 5.02
N PHE A 468 -18.87 24.73 4.19
CA PHE A 468 -17.57 24.09 4.49
C PHE A 468 -16.70 24.15 3.22
N CYS A 469 -15.92 25.22 3.11
CA CYS A 469 -14.73 25.26 2.29
C CYS A 469 -13.65 25.91 3.14
N PHE A 470 -12.54 25.20 3.35
CA PHE A 470 -11.28 25.85 3.70
C PHE A 470 -11.05 26.95 2.67
N GLY A 471 -11.08 28.19 3.13
CA GLY A 471 -11.17 29.36 2.29
C GLY A 471 -9.93 29.48 1.41
N LEU A 472 -10.12 29.40 0.08
CA LEU A 472 -9.20 30.00 -0.90
C LEU A 472 -9.72 30.06 -2.35
N PHE A 473 -10.89 29.52 -2.71
CA PHE A 473 -11.40 29.64 -4.09
C PHE A 473 -12.91 29.87 -4.19
N LYS A 474 -13.32 30.94 -4.88
CA LYS A 474 -14.71 31.14 -5.35
C LYS A 474 -15.04 30.07 -6.39
N CYS A 475 -15.87 29.10 -6.06
CA CYS A 475 -16.26 28.01 -6.96
C CYS A 475 -17.62 28.28 -7.63
N THR A 476 -17.68 28.11 -8.94
CA THR A 476 -18.93 28.11 -9.71
C THR A 476 -19.68 26.77 -9.52
N PRO A 477 -21.01 26.72 -9.68
CA PRO A 477 -21.82 25.51 -9.42
C PRO A 477 -21.44 24.30 -10.32
N ARG A 478 -20.88 24.54 -11.51
CA ARG A 478 -20.34 23.48 -12.38
C ARG A 478 -19.02 22.91 -11.84
N ARG A 479 -18.15 23.76 -11.29
CA ARG A 479 -16.87 23.37 -10.69
C ARG A 479 -17.08 22.54 -9.42
N MET A 480 -18.10 22.90 -8.62
CA MET A 480 -18.49 22.17 -7.41
C MET A 480 -18.93 20.72 -7.70
N ARG A 481 -19.70 20.48 -8.77
CA ARG A 481 -20.12 19.12 -9.16
C ARG A 481 -18.94 18.21 -9.55
N ILE A 482 -17.95 18.76 -10.26
CA ILE A 482 -16.74 18.00 -10.65
C ILE A 482 -15.91 17.65 -9.41
N PHE A 483 -15.71 18.62 -8.51
CA PHE A 483 -15.00 18.36 -7.25
C PHE A 483 -15.72 17.33 -6.37
N LEU A 484 -17.05 17.36 -6.30
CA LEU A 484 -17.83 16.35 -5.58
C LEU A 484 -17.69 14.96 -6.22
N TYR A 485 -17.69 14.86 -7.54
CA TYR A 485 -17.50 13.60 -8.25
C TYR A 485 -16.09 13.02 -8.04
N LEU A 486 -15.04 13.82 -8.24
CA LEU A 486 -13.65 13.40 -8.02
C LEU A 486 -13.38 13.08 -6.55
N GLY A 487 -13.91 13.88 -5.63
CA GLY A 487 -13.83 13.60 -4.19
C GLY A 487 -14.53 12.31 -3.82
N SER A 488 -15.72 12.04 -4.39
CA SER A 488 -16.43 10.78 -4.17
C SER A 488 -15.63 9.59 -4.71
N MET A 489 -15.06 9.69 -5.91
CA MET A 489 -14.20 8.66 -6.49
C MET A 489 -13.00 8.35 -5.59
N LEU A 490 -12.30 9.40 -5.14
CA LEU A 490 -11.16 9.29 -4.23
C LEU A 490 -11.52 8.58 -2.94
N THR A 491 -12.63 8.99 -2.30
CA THR A 491 -13.07 8.35 -1.05
C THR A 491 -13.39 6.87 -1.22
N VAL A 492 -14.00 6.47 -2.35
CA VAL A 492 -14.35 5.07 -2.61
C VAL A 492 -13.11 4.23 -2.84
N ILE A 493 -12.19 4.70 -3.70
CA ILE A 493 -10.94 3.97 -4.01
C ILE A 493 -10.11 3.80 -2.75
N ILE A 494 -9.87 4.89 -2.00
CA ILE A 494 -9.11 4.82 -0.74
C ILE A 494 -9.78 3.88 0.26
N SER A 495 -11.10 3.94 0.43
CA SER A 495 -11.78 3.09 1.41
C SER A 495 -11.62 1.60 1.07
N ILE A 496 -11.68 1.23 -0.21
CA ILE A 496 -11.51 -0.15 -0.67
C ILE A 496 -10.05 -0.58 -0.49
N GLU A 497 -9.09 0.22 -0.95
CA GLU A 497 -7.66 -0.10 -0.82
C GLU A 497 -7.26 -0.23 0.66
N LEU A 498 -7.71 0.69 1.51
CA LEU A 498 -7.44 0.67 2.95
C LEU A 498 -8.04 -0.55 3.64
N ALA A 499 -9.29 -0.90 3.32
CA ALA A 499 -9.95 -2.06 3.91
C ALA A 499 -9.24 -3.37 3.52
N LEU A 500 -8.85 -3.51 2.24
CA LEU A 500 -8.10 -4.66 1.78
C LEU A 500 -6.69 -4.70 2.40
N TYR A 501 -6.02 -3.56 2.54
CA TYR A 501 -4.72 -3.48 3.20
C TYR A 501 -4.80 -3.91 4.67
N ILE A 502 -5.76 -3.39 5.44
CA ILE A 502 -5.97 -3.78 6.84
C ILE A 502 -6.26 -5.29 6.94
N TRP A 503 -7.12 -5.81 6.06
CA TRP A 503 -7.40 -7.24 6.03
C TRP A 503 -6.13 -8.05 5.72
N ALA A 504 -5.29 -7.59 4.80
CA ALA A 504 -4.05 -8.28 4.47
C ALA A 504 -3.06 -8.32 5.64
N MET A 505 -3.02 -7.27 6.47
CA MET A 505 -2.21 -7.26 7.69
C MET A 505 -2.77 -8.19 8.78
N LEU A 506 -4.09 -8.39 8.83
CA LEU A 506 -4.74 -9.32 9.76
C LEU A 506 -4.52 -10.79 9.39
N ASP A 507 -4.50 -11.10 8.09
CA ASP A 507 -4.39 -12.47 7.55
C ASP A 507 -2.94 -12.96 7.42
N GLN A 508 -1.96 -12.08 7.63
CA GLN A 508 -0.55 -12.43 7.54
C GLN A 508 -0.11 -13.24 8.76
N ASP A 509 0.26 -14.51 8.55
CA ASP A 509 0.93 -15.31 9.58
C ASP A 509 2.38 -14.80 9.75
N PRO A 510 2.79 -14.39 10.97
CA PRO A 510 4.13 -13.84 11.20
C PRO A 510 5.25 -14.89 11.11
N VAL A 511 4.93 -16.18 11.22
CA VAL A 511 5.92 -17.27 11.20
C VAL A 511 6.19 -17.77 9.79
N LEU A 512 5.16 -17.82 8.96
CA LEU A 512 5.29 -18.30 7.59
C LEU A 512 5.77 -17.18 6.67
N ASP A 513 6.60 -17.50 5.66
CA ASP A 513 7.08 -16.53 4.66
C ASP A 513 5.99 -16.18 3.62
N ILE A 514 4.77 -15.92 4.09
CA ILE A 514 3.63 -15.48 3.30
C ILE A 514 3.68 -13.94 3.29
N SER A 515 4.17 -13.37 2.21
CA SER A 515 4.11 -11.91 2.04
C SER A 515 2.66 -11.42 1.93
N VAL A 516 2.40 -10.17 2.32
CA VAL A 516 1.10 -9.47 2.18
C VAL A 516 0.42 -9.74 0.84
N TRP A 517 1.18 -9.73 -0.26
CA TRP A 517 0.66 -9.94 -1.62
C TRP A 517 0.19 -11.37 -1.93
N ASN A 518 0.56 -12.35 -1.12
CA ASN A 518 0.13 -13.74 -1.28
C ASN A 518 -1.18 -14.03 -0.53
N THR A 519 -1.53 -13.19 0.45
CA THR A 519 -2.82 -13.26 1.16
C THR A 519 -3.99 -13.05 0.19
N THR A 520 -5.17 -13.53 0.56
CA THR A 520 -6.41 -13.31 -0.23
C THR A 520 -6.67 -11.82 -0.51
N PRO A 521 -6.66 -10.93 0.49
CA PRO A 521 -6.82 -9.49 0.26
C PRO A 521 -5.69 -8.86 -0.57
N GLY A 522 -4.44 -9.34 -0.43
CA GLY A 522 -3.32 -8.90 -1.27
C GLY A 522 -3.55 -9.21 -2.76
N ARG A 523 -4.05 -10.41 -3.08
CA ARG A 523 -4.43 -10.78 -4.45
C ARG A 523 -5.59 -9.93 -4.97
N LEU A 524 -6.54 -9.58 -4.11
CA LEU A 524 -7.64 -8.66 -4.46
C LEU A 524 -7.13 -7.24 -4.76
N LEU A 525 -6.15 -6.72 -4.02
CA LEU A 525 -5.51 -5.43 -4.33
C LEU A 525 -4.91 -5.42 -5.74
N VAL A 526 -4.21 -6.50 -6.12
CA VAL A 526 -3.68 -6.65 -7.48
C VAL A 526 -4.79 -6.76 -8.52
N ALA A 527 -5.85 -7.52 -8.23
CA ALA A 527 -7.03 -7.63 -9.12
C ALA A 527 -7.72 -6.28 -9.33
N MET A 528 -7.82 -5.44 -8.30
CA MET A 528 -8.37 -4.09 -8.40
C MET A 528 -7.56 -3.20 -9.34
N ARG A 529 -6.22 -3.35 -9.40
CA ARG A 529 -5.39 -2.63 -10.39
C ARG A 529 -5.72 -3.06 -11.83
N PHE A 530 -6.04 -4.32 -12.08
CA PHE A 530 -6.53 -4.75 -13.40
C PHE A 530 -7.91 -4.15 -13.75
N ALA A 531 -8.80 -4.02 -12.78
CA ALA A 531 -10.08 -3.33 -12.99
C ALA A 531 -9.87 -1.84 -13.36
N VAL A 532 -8.93 -1.16 -12.71
CA VAL A 532 -8.53 0.22 -13.05
C VAL A 532 -7.92 0.29 -14.45
N ILE A 533 -7.10 -0.69 -14.84
CA ILE A 533 -6.55 -0.77 -16.22
C ILE A 533 -7.67 -0.90 -17.24
N PHE A 534 -8.64 -1.81 -17.02
CA PHE A 534 -9.78 -1.97 -17.91
C PHE A 534 -10.58 -0.67 -18.01
N TRP A 535 -10.82 0.01 -16.89
CA TRP A 535 -11.46 1.31 -16.88
C TRP A 535 -10.67 2.34 -17.70
N PHE A 536 -9.37 2.48 -17.46
CA PHE A 536 -8.51 3.37 -18.23
C PHE A 536 -8.60 3.11 -19.74
N LEU A 537 -8.55 1.85 -20.17
CA LEU A 537 -8.67 1.47 -21.59
C LEU A 537 -10.05 1.80 -22.17
N THR A 538 -11.13 1.57 -21.42
CA THR A 538 -12.49 1.92 -21.89
C THR A 538 -12.68 3.43 -22.07
N LEU A 539 -12.07 4.25 -21.21
CA LEU A 539 -12.07 5.71 -21.36
C LEU A 539 -11.33 6.13 -22.63
N LEU A 540 -10.16 5.55 -22.89
CA LEU A 540 -9.39 5.83 -24.10
C LEU A 540 -10.15 5.40 -25.37
N TYR A 541 -10.76 4.21 -25.36
CA TYR A 541 -11.56 3.71 -26.49
C TYR A 541 -12.76 4.61 -26.80
N LYS A 542 -13.52 4.99 -25.76
CA LYS A 542 -14.67 5.91 -25.91
C LYS A 542 -14.26 7.24 -26.52
N ARG A 543 -13.09 7.75 -26.16
CA ARG A 543 -12.56 9.01 -26.67
C ARG A 543 -12.11 8.92 -28.13
N GLN A 544 -11.50 7.80 -28.52
CA GLN A 544 -11.12 7.54 -29.90
C GLN A 544 -12.34 7.59 -30.84
N GLY A 545 -13.48 7.03 -30.42
CA GLY A 545 -14.72 7.05 -31.21
C GLY A 545 -15.35 8.44 -31.37
N SER A 546 -15.04 9.39 -30.49
CA SER A 546 -15.61 10.75 -30.51
C SER A 546 -14.79 11.77 -31.32
N SER A 547 -13.58 11.42 -31.74
CA SER A 547 -12.64 12.39 -32.27
C SER A 547 -11.94 11.82 -33.51
N ASN A 548 -12.12 12.48 -34.66
CA ASN A 548 -11.34 12.24 -35.88
C ASN A 548 -9.90 12.71 -35.64
N ILE A 549 -9.14 12.01 -34.78
CA ILE A 549 -7.75 12.30 -34.45
C ILE A 549 -6.88 11.43 -35.35
N GLY A 550 -6.85 11.81 -36.64
CA GLY A 550 -5.59 11.69 -37.37
C GLY A 550 -4.75 12.90 -36.96
N GLU A 551 -3.49 12.68 -36.61
CA GLU A 551 -2.50 13.71 -36.22
C GLU A 551 -2.53 14.24 -34.78
N VAL A 552 -2.37 13.38 -33.76
CA VAL A 552 -1.51 13.77 -32.61
C VAL A 552 -0.81 12.52 -32.07
N ILE A 553 0.52 12.55 -32.03
CA ILE A 553 1.39 11.48 -31.51
C ILE A 553 1.34 11.40 -29.96
N GLU A 554 0.93 12.50 -29.31
CA GLU A 554 0.89 12.69 -27.85
C GLU A 554 -0.09 11.79 -27.05
N PRO A 555 -1.35 11.52 -27.47
CA PRO A 555 -2.27 10.65 -26.72
C PRO A 555 -1.84 9.18 -26.70
N LEU A 556 -1.15 8.69 -27.74
CA LEU A 556 -0.64 7.32 -27.78
C LEU A 556 0.51 7.14 -26.78
N HIS A 557 1.43 8.11 -26.70
CA HIS A 557 2.53 8.09 -25.74
C HIS A 557 2.02 8.19 -24.30
N PHE A 558 1.01 9.02 -24.05
CA PHE A 558 0.31 9.06 -22.76
C PHE A 558 -0.31 7.70 -22.42
N ALA A 559 -1.11 7.13 -23.33
CA ALA A 559 -1.74 5.84 -23.11
C ALA A 559 -0.73 4.72 -22.82
N ALA A 560 0.35 4.64 -23.61
CA ALA A 560 1.39 3.63 -23.42
C ALA A 560 2.14 3.80 -22.10
N ALA A 561 2.55 5.01 -21.75
CA ALA A 561 3.31 5.28 -20.53
C ALA A 561 2.49 4.97 -19.25
N TYR A 562 1.22 5.39 -19.19
CA TYR A 562 0.40 5.16 -18.01
C TYR A 562 -0.20 3.76 -17.95
N LEU A 563 -0.36 3.08 -19.08
CA LEU A 563 -0.66 1.65 -19.08
C LEU A 563 0.51 0.85 -18.49
N LEU A 564 1.75 1.21 -18.85
CA LEU A 564 2.96 0.59 -18.28
C LEU A 564 3.07 0.87 -16.77
N TRP A 565 2.81 2.10 -16.33
CA TRP A 565 2.79 2.45 -14.91
C TRP A 565 1.73 1.66 -14.13
N LEU A 566 0.49 1.59 -14.63
CA LEU A 566 -0.59 0.81 -14.00
C LEU A 566 -0.27 -0.70 -13.92
N LEU A 567 0.42 -1.24 -14.93
CA LEU A 567 0.87 -2.63 -14.95
C LEU A 567 2.10 -2.90 -14.09
N THR A 568 2.80 -1.85 -13.62
CA THR A 568 4.05 -2.02 -12.87
C THR A 568 3.82 -2.84 -11.59
N LEU A 569 2.80 -2.51 -10.78
CA LEU A 569 2.54 -3.23 -9.53
C LEU A 569 2.26 -4.73 -9.77
N PRO A 570 1.29 -5.15 -10.62
CA PRO A 570 1.07 -6.56 -10.90
C PRO A 570 2.31 -7.29 -11.42
N VAL A 571 3.07 -6.67 -12.33
CA VAL A 571 4.26 -7.28 -12.94
C VAL A 571 5.37 -7.45 -11.90
N VAL A 572 5.63 -6.42 -11.10
CA VAL A 572 6.67 -6.45 -10.06
C VAL A 572 6.32 -7.47 -9.00
N ILE A 573 5.05 -7.56 -8.57
CA ILE A 573 4.62 -8.60 -7.62
C ILE A 573 4.85 -9.98 -8.23
N PHE A 574 4.45 -10.21 -9.49
CA PHE A 574 4.65 -11.50 -10.15
C PHE A 574 6.13 -11.89 -10.24
N VAL A 575 6.99 -10.98 -10.70
CA VAL A 575 8.45 -11.20 -10.80
C VAL A 575 9.07 -11.43 -9.42
N ALA A 576 8.69 -10.59 -8.43
CA ALA A 576 9.21 -10.71 -7.08
C ALA A 576 8.75 -12.00 -6.39
N HIS A 577 7.66 -12.62 -6.84
CA HIS A 577 7.21 -13.91 -6.33
C HIS A 577 7.86 -15.11 -7.00
N THR A 578 8.16 -15.01 -8.28
CA THR A 578 8.66 -16.13 -9.09
C THR A 578 10.18 -16.21 -9.13
N ALA A 579 10.87 -15.07 -9.06
CA ALA A 579 12.31 -14.98 -9.33
C ALA A 579 13.14 -14.37 -8.18
N VAL A 580 12.50 -13.72 -7.21
CA VAL A 580 13.22 -13.01 -6.12
C VAL A 580 13.02 -13.75 -4.81
N SER A 581 14.14 -13.97 -4.10
CA SER A 581 14.10 -14.60 -2.77
C SER A 581 13.33 -13.75 -1.75
N PRO A 582 12.70 -14.34 -0.72
CA PRO A 582 11.92 -13.62 0.28
C PRO A 582 12.67 -12.47 0.97
N LEU A 583 13.99 -12.63 1.19
CA LEU A 583 14.88 -11.64 1.82
C LEU A 583 15.05 -10.34 1.01
N TRP A 584 14.87 -10.41 -0.31
CA TRP A 584 15.02 -9.25 -1.20
C TRP A 584 13.67 -8.74 -1.71
N ARG A 585 12.62 -9.57 -1.65
CA ARG A 585 11.30 -9.26 -2.23
C ARG A 585 10.77 -7.91 -1.74
N HIS A 586 10.82 -7.63 -0.44
CA HIS A 586 10.22 -6.42 0.13
C HIS A 586 10.89 -5.14 -0.41
N LYS A 587 12.22 -5.03 -0.29
CA LYS A 587 12.97 -3.90 -0.83
C LYS A 587 12.89 -3.76 -2.35
N THR A 588 12.85 -4.87 -3.10
CA THR A 588 12.66 -4.82 -4.56
C THR A 588 11.30 -4.20 -4.93
N ILE A 589 10.23 -4.62 -4.27
CA ILE A 589 8.89 -4.09 -4.55
C ILE A 589 8.83 -2.60 -4.22
N ILE A 590 9.28 -2.21 -3.02
CA ILE A 590 9.28 -0.80 -2.58
C ILE A 590 10.11 0.07 -3.52
N GLY A 591 11.34 -0.37 -3.86
CA GLY A 591 12.24 0.38 -4.71
C GLY A 591 11.69 0.59 -6.13
N VAL A 592 11.13 -0.45 -6.75
CA VAL A 592 10.56 -0.33 -8.11
C VAL A 592 9.29 0.51 -8.11
N MET A 593 8.42 0.36 -7.10
CA MET A 593 7.19 1.15 -7.01
C MET A 593 7.48 2.64 -6.84
N HIS A 594 8.35 3.02 -5.91
CA HIS A 594 8.73 4.43 -5.74
C HIS A 594 9.41 5.01 -7.00
N LEU A 595 10.25 4.24 -7.66
CA LEU A 595 10.86 4.65 -8.93
C LEU A 595 9.79 4.89 -10.00
N SER A 596 8.86 3.95 -10.17
CA SER A 596 7.80 4.04 -11.17
C SER A 596 6.87 5.23 -10.92
N ASP A 597 6.46 5.46 -9.68
CA ASP A 597 5.61 6.59 -9.28
C ASP A 597 6.30 7.94 -9.49
N PHE A 598 7.60 8.02 -9.16
CA PHE A 598 8.38 9.22 -9.36
C PHE A 598 8.56 9.54 -10.85
N LEU A 599 8.89 8.54 -11.67
CA LEU A 599 8.98 8.69 -13.12
C LEU A 599 7.64 9.09 -13.74
N SER A 600 6.55 8.46 -13.30
CA SER A 600 5.17 8.80 -13.70
C SER A 600 4.84 10.26 -13.38
N SER A 601 5.21 10.75 -12.20
CA SER A 601 5.06 12.16 -11.81
C SER A 601 5.83 13.12 -12.70
N ILE A 602 7.09 12.79 -13.04
CA ILE A 602 7.91 13.59 -13.96
C ILE A 602 7.28 13.62 -15.36
N LEU A 603 6.88 12.45 -15.88
CA LEU A 603 6.25 12.35 -17.20
C LEU A 603 4.96 13.16 -17.25
N TYR A 604 4.13 13.11 -16.20
CA TYR A 604 2.90 13.91 -16.12
C TYR A 604 3.21 15.40 -16.13
N ALA A 605 4.19 15.84 -15.33
CA ALA A 605 4.62 17.23 -15.30
C ALA A 605 5.13 17.71 -16.67
N GLN A 606 5.86 16.87 -17.40
CA GLN A 606 6.30 17.17 -18.77
C GLN A 606 5.13 17.27 -19.75
N LEU A 607 4.13 16.41 -19.64
CA LEU A 607 2.95 16.45 -20.49
C LEU A 607 2.12 17.72 -20.26
N ILE A 608 1.92 18.14 -19.01
CA ILE A 608 1.28 19.45 -18.73
C ILE A 608 2.11 20.59 -19.35
N ASN A 609 3.44 20.53 -19.21
CA ASN A 609 4.32 21.57 -19.72
C ASN A 609 4.34 21.67 -21.26
N ARG A 610 4.06 20.58 -21.98
CA ARG A 610 3.95 20.59 -23.46
C ARG A 610 2.57 21.02 -23.93
N ALA A 611 1.54 20.80 -23.10
CA ALA A 611 0.18 21.23 -23.40
C ALA A 611 -0.04 22.75 -23.20
N LYS A 612 0.78 23.39 -22.36
CA LYS A 612 0.90 24.85 -22.23
C LYS A 612 1.80 25.43 -23.32
#